data_AF-G7VR87-F1
#
_entry.id   AF-G7VR87-F1
#
_cell.length_a   1.000
_cell.length_b   1.000
_cell.length_c   1.000
_cell.angle_alpha   90.00
_cell.angle_beta   90.00
_cell.angle_gamma   90.00
#
_symmetry.space_group_name_H-M   'P 1'
#
loop_
_entity.id
_entity.type
_entity.pdbx_description
1 polymer ?
#
loop_
_entity_poly.entity_id
_entity_poly.type
_entity_poly.pdbx_seq_one_letter_code
_entity_poly.pdbx_strand_id
1 'polypeptide(L)'
;MSHPYIQLHSVVDISNYIKGFEIVSTQFGPDGRVYSLLIDKIPERVRGMFPPVSLKDRHTYKVLIIDNNIEEVCIEGQQFNYHYVQPLNHHLLLVGARCHYYGPSQYDLNGKIIDYEGHTVNELLLGDGIQSVQVTEEGTIWTSYFDEGGC
;
A
#
# COMPACT_ATOMS: atom_id res chain seq x y z
N MET A 1 -2.28 40.25 -16.33
CA MET A 1 -1.39 39.52 -15.41
C MET A 1 -1.00 38.21 -16.09
N SER A 2 0.26 38.03 -16.46
CA SER A 2 0.77 36.81 -17.10
C SER A 2 1.00 35.75 -16.04
N HIS A 3 0.37 34.57 -16.18
CA HIS A 3 0.66 33.43 -15.33
C HIS A 3 2.01 32.84 -15.75
N PRO A 4 2.98 32.70 -14.83
CA PRO A 4 4.24 32.05 -15.16
C PRO A 4 3.95 30.58 -15.45
N TYR A 5 4.31 30.12 -16.66
CA TYR A 5 4.28 28.71 -17.00
C TYR A 5 5.49 28.04 -16.33
N ILE A 6 5.23 27.12 -15.40
CA ILE A 6 6.26 26.26 -14.82
C ILE A 6 6.34 25.01 -15.68
N GLN A 7 7.49 24.77 -16.30
CA GLN A 7 7.74 23.54 -17.02
C GLN A 7 8.00 22.41 -16.02
N LEU A 8 7.13 21.40 -16.02
CA LEU A 8 7.34 20.18 -15.26
C LEU A 8 8.31 19.29 -16.04
N HIS A 9 9.41 18.92 -15.40
CA HIS A 9 10.35 17.93 -15.94
C HIS A 9 10.04 16.59 -15.29
N SER A 10 9.85 15.55 -16.11
CA SER A 10 9.79 14.18 -15.60
C SER A 10 11.14 13.81 -15.02
N VAL A 11 11.16 13.34 -13.77
CA VAL A 11 12.38 12.88 -13.10
C VAL A 11 12.65 11.41 -13.41
N VAL A 12 11.59 10.62 -13.62
CA VAL A 12 11.69 9.16 -13.80
C VAL A 12 10.52 8.62 -14.63
N ASP A 13 10.80 7.70 -15.54
CA ASP A 13 9.79 6.97 -16.32
C ASP A 13 9.64 5.55 -15.80
N ILE A 14 8.47 5.26 -15.21
CA ILE A 14 8.15 3.95 -14.64
C ILE A 14 7.37 3.03 -15.61
N SER A 15 7.13 3.46 -16.85
CA SER A 15 6.22 2.76 -17.80
C SER A 15 6.61 1.30 -18.05
N ASN A 16 7.90 0.97 -18.02
CA ASN A 16 8.37 -0.41 -18.17
C ASN A 16 8.17 -1.25 -16.91
N TYR A 17 8.23 -0.64 -15.73
CA TYR A 17 8.16 -1.30 -14.43
C TYR A 17 6.73 -1.70 -14.05
N ILE A 18 5.75 -0.96 -14.57
CA ILE A 18 4.32 -1.19 -14.34
C ILE A 18 3.70 -2.19 -15.33
N LYS A 19 4.45 -2.71 -16.31
CA LYS A 19 3.88 -3.64 -17.31
C LYS A 19 3.32 -4.90 -16.64
N GLY A 20 2.04 -5.19 -16.89
CA GLY A 20 1.35 -6.34 -16.29
C GLY A 20 0.91 -6.11 -14.85
N PHE A 21 1.02 -4.88 -14.34
CA PHE A 21 0.58 -4.48 -13.02
C PHE A 21 -0.25 -3.18 -13.11
N GLU A 22 -1.14 -3.01 -12.16
CA GLU A 22 -1.93 -1.80 -11.96
C GLU A 22 -1.44 -1.09 -10.69
N ILE A 23 -1.34 0.24 -10.74
CA ILE A 23 -0.94 1.04 -9.58
C ILE A 23 -2.12 1.12 -8.60
N VAL A 24 -1.89 0.67 -7.37
CA VAL A 24 -2.86 0.74 -6.26
C VAL A 24 -2.76 2.08 -5.56
N SER A 25 -1.54 2.47 -5.16
CA SER A 25 -1.27 3.76 -4.51
C SER A 25 0.19 4.17 -4.67
N THR A 26 0.45 5.45 -4.49
CA THR A 26 1.79 6.04 -4.48
C THR A 26 1.91 6.98 -3.30
N GLN A 27 2.96 6.83 -2.51
CA GLN A 27 3.17 7.55 -1.25
C GLN A 27 4.62 8.00 -1.10
N PHE A 28 4.82 9.07 -0.34
CA PHE A 28 6.16 9.45 0.11
C PHE A 28 6.49 8.72 1.40
N GLY A 29 7.72 8.22 1.50
CA GLY A 29 8.31 7.80 2.76
C GLY A 29 8.92 8.98 3.51
N PRO A 30 9.23 8.80 4.81
CA PRO A 30 9.92 9.80 5.61
C PRO A 30 11.38 10.04 5.14
N ASP A 31 11.94 9.08 4.39
CA ASP A 31 13.27 9.12 3.78
C ASP A 31 13.34 9.95 2.48
N GLY A 32 12.23 10.57 2.07
CA GLY A 32 12.13 11.35 0.84
C GLY A 32 12.02 10.50 -0.43
N ARG A 33 11.90 9.18 -0.33
CA ARG A 33 11.68 8.28 -1.46
C ARG A 33 10.19 8.15 -1.76
N VAL A 34 9.87 7.76 -3.00
CA VAL A 34 8.51 7.46 -3.42
C VAL A 34 8.30 5.96 -3.45
N TYR A 35 7.22 5.51 -2.82
CA TYR A 35 6.82 4.11 -2.75
C TYR A 35 5.52 3.94 -3.54
N SER A 36 5.57 3.19 -4.63
CA SER A 36 4.37 2.82 -5.40
C SER A 36 4.03 1.36 -5.15
N LEU A 37 2.80 1.12 -4.70
CA LEU A 37 2.22 -0.22 -4.56
C LEU A 37 1.49 -0.58 -5.84
N LEU A 38 1.79 -1.76 -6.39
CA LEU A 38 1.14 -2.29 -7.57
C LEU A 38 0.61 -3.70 -7.33
N ILE A 39 -0.39 -4.08 -8.10
CA ILE A 39 -1.02 -5.41 -8.10
C ILE A 39 -1.15 -5.95 -9.52
N ASP A 40 -0.96 -7.25 -9.71
CA ASP A 40 -1.13 -7.91 -11.01
C ASP A 40 -2.53 -7.74 -11.64
N LYS A 41 -3.57 -7.68 -10.80
CA LYS A 41 -4.95 -7.46 -11.19
C LYS A 41 -5.74 -6.83 -10.06
N ILE A 42 -6.34 -5.67 -10.30
CA ILE A 42 -7.23 -5.04 -9.31
C ILE A 42 -8.40 -5.97 -8.99
N PRO A 43 -8.64 -6.29 -7.72
CA PRO A 43 -9.72 -7.18 -7.32
C PRO A 43 -11.09 -6.54 -7.53
N GLU A 44 -12.09 -7.35 -7.88
CA GLU A 44 -13.47 -6.88 -8.02
C GLU A 44 -14.03 -6.41 -6.68
N ARG A 45 -14.74 -5.27 -6.72
CA ARG A 45 -15.39 -4.71 -5.54
C ARG A 45 -16.55 -5.58 -5.06
N VAL A 46 -16.67 -5.74 -3.75
CA VAL A 46 -17.82 -6.36 -3.10
C VAL A 46 -19.06 -5.52 -3.39
N ARG A 47 -20.07 -6.14 -4.04
CA ARG A 47 -21.28 -5.47 -4.53
C ARG A 47 -21.01 -4.24 -5.40
N GLY A 48 -19.85 -4.18 -6.06
CA GLY A 48 -19.43 -3.04 -6.89
C GLY A 48 -19.05 -1.77 -6.13
N MET A 49 -19.21 -1.73 -4.80
CA MET A 49 -19.03 -0.50 -4.00
C MET A 49 -17.76 -0.54 -3.14
N PHE A 50 -17.51 -1.64 -2.44
CA PHE A 50 -16.46 -1.71 -1.41
C PHE A 50 -15.27 -2.58 -1.84
N PRO A 51 -14.02 -2.19 -1.52
CA PRO A 51 -12.89 -3.09 -1.70
C PRO A 51 -13.05 -4.34 -0.81
N PRO A 52 -12.79 -5.56 -1.31
CA PRO A 52 -12.80 -6.76 -0.48
C PRO A 52 -11.64 -6.72 0.53
N VAL A 53 -11.83 -7.32 1.71
CA VAL A 53 -10.76 -7.52 2.70
C VAL A 53 -9.86 -8.69 2.29
N SER A 54 -10.48 -9.84 1.98
CA SER A 54 -9.81 -11.04 1.50
C SER A 54 -10.05 -11.24 0.01
N LEU A 55 -8.99 -11.63 -0.70
CA LEU A 55 -8.98 -11.92 -2.13
C LEU A 55 -9.27 -13.40 -2.34
N LYS A 56 -10.19 -13.70 -3.28
CA LYS A 56 -10.51 -15.08 -3.65
C LYS A 56 -9.33 -15.78 -4.33
N ASP A 57 -8.64 -15.03 -5.18
CA ASP A 57 -7.45 -15.46 -5.89
C ASP A 57 -6.20 -14.98 -5.15
N ARG A 58 -5.07 -15.68 -5.37
CA ARG A 58 -3.78 -15.22 -4.88
C ARG A 58 -3.22 -14.21 -5.87
N HIS A 59 -2.84 -13.05 -5.37
CA HIS A 59 -2.32 -11.95 -6.17
C HIS A 59 -0.84 -11.73 -5.89
N THR A 60 -0.15 -11.23 -6.90
CA THR A 60 1.22 -10.74 -6.78
C THR A 60 1.19 -9.23 -6.64
N TYR A 61 1.79 -8.75 -5.55
CA TYR A 61 2.06 -7.34 -5.36
C TYR A 61 3.48 -7.02 -5.79
N LYS A 62 3.69 -5.79 -6.28
CA LYS A 62 5.01 -5.25 -6.54
C LYS A 62 5.11 -3.88 -5.87
N VAL A 63 6.20 -3.63 -5.16
CA VAL A 63 6.52 -2.30 -4.64
C VAL A 63 7.66 -1.73 -5.48
N LEU A 64 7.46 -0.54 -6.02
CA LEU A 64 8.53 0.26 -6.60
C LEU A 64 9.00 1.27 -5.56
N ILE A 65 10.30 1.27 -5.30
CA ILE A 65 10.96 2.25 -4.44
C ILE A 65 11.76 3.15 -5.36
N ILE A 66 11.38 4.41 -5.40
CA ILE A 66 11.79 5.35 -6.42
C ILE A 66 12.54 6.51 -5.75
N ASP A 67 13.80 6.68 -6.15
CA ASP A 67 14.60 7.85 -5.90
C ASP A 67 15.28 8.33 -7.21
N ASN A 68 16.61 8.36 -7.26
CA ASN A 68 17.36 8.48 -8.51
C ASN A 68 17.42 7.15 -9.29
N ASN A 69 17.10 6.03 -8.63
CA ASN A 69 16.97 4.70 -9.20
C ASN A 69 15.59 4.12 -8.86
N ILE A 70 15.28 2.97 -9.45
CA ILE A 70 14.07 2.20 -9.15
C ILE A 70 14.48 0.83 -8.64
N GLU A 71 14.06 0.50 -7.43
CA GLU A 71 14.16 -0.84 -6.86
C GLU A 71 12.77 -1.50 -6.87
N GLU A 72 12.74 -2.82 -7.10
CA GLU A 72 11.51 -3.61 -7.18
C GLU A 72 11.49 -4.69 -6.09
N VAL A 73 10.42 -4.75 -5.32
CA VAL A 73 10.15 -5.85 -4.39
C VAL A 73 8.88 -6.57 -4.82
N CYS A 74 8.99 -7.84 -5.19
CA CYS A 74 7.86 -8.67 -5.61
C CYS A 74 7.38 -9.52 -4.44
N ILE A 75 6.06 -9.54 -4.22
CA ILE A 75 5.43 -10.12 -3.04
C ILE A 75 4.32 -11.04 -3.54
N GLU A 76 4.67 -12.31 -3.74
CA GLU A 76 3.80 -13.29 -4.39
C GLU A 76 2.79 -13.92 -3.42
N GLY A 77 1.73 -14.47 -3.99
CA GLY A 77 0.83 -15.35 -3.26
C GLY A 77 0.01 -14.67 -2.16
N GLN A 78 -0.26 -13.37 -2.27
CA GLN A 78 -1.00 -12.63 -1.26
C GLN A 78 -2.51 -12.83 -1.42
N GLN A 79 -3.22 -12.97 -0.31
CA GLN A 79 -4.69 -13.12 -0.26
C GLN A 79 -5.36 -11.96 0.48
N PHE A 80 -4.60 -10.94 0.88
CA PHE A 80 -5.11 -9.75 1.52
C PHE A 80 -5.08 -8.58 0.55
N ASN A 81 -6.08 -7.71 0.61
CA ASN A 81 -6.17 -6.56 -0.26
C ASN A 81 -5.42 -5.35 0.34
N TYR A 82 -4.18 -5.13 -0.07
CA TYR A 82 -3.38 -3.98 0.36
C TYR A 82 -3.73 -2.73 -0.45
N HIS A 83 -3.75 -1.61 0.25
CA HIS A 83 -4.10 -0.29 -0.28
C HIS A 83 -2.97 0.72 -0.08
N TYR A 84 -2.10 0.49 0.90
CA TYR A 84 -1.04 1.41 1.28
C TYR A 84 0.31 0.70 1.42
N VAL A 85 1.39 1.44 1.15
CA VAL A 85 2.78 1.01 1.37
C VAL A 85 3.56 2.14 2.03
N GLN A 86 4.35 1.80 3.05
CA GLN A 86 5.26 2.72 3.73
C GLN A 86 6.56 1.97 4.11
N PRO A 87 7.73 2.61 4.09
CA PRO A 87 8.92 2.02 4.69
C PRO A 87 8.75 1.96 6.21
N LEU A 88 9.29 0.91 6.82
CA LEU A 88 9.28 0.69 8.27
C LEU A 88 10.64 0.14 8.69
N ASN A 89 11.53 1.03 9.10
CA ASN A 89 12.92 0.71 9.41
C ASN A 89 13.60 -0.02 8.22
N HIS A 90 14.00 -1.28 8.40
CA HIS A 90 14.63 -2.12 7.39
C HIS A 90 13.63 -3.02 6.62
N HIS A 91 12.35 -2.68 6.66
CA HIS A 91 11.28 -3.46 6.04
C HIS A 91 10.27 -2.53 5.33
N LEU A 92 9.32 -3.14 4.63
CA LEU A 92 8.15 -2.48 4.07
C LEU A 92 6.91 -2.84 4.88
N LEU A 93 6.04 -1.86 5.11
CA LEU A 93 4.72 -2.05 5.70
C LEU A 93 3.68 -1.96 4.59
N LEU A 94 2.98 -3.06 4.34
CA LEU A 94 1.77 -3.08 3.51
C LEU A 94 0.54 -3.02 4.41
N VAL A 95 -0.45 -2.18 4.05
CA VAL A 95 -1.67 -2.02 4.85
C VAL A 95 -2.90 -2.12 3.97
N GLY A 96 -3.87 -2.95 4.37
CA GLY A 96 -5.21 -2.93 3.81
C GLY A 96 -6.12 -1.99 4.59
N ALA A 97 -6.97 -1.26 3.87
CA ALA A 97 -7.86 -0.25 4.47
C ALA A 97 -8.93 -0.85 5.39
N ARG A 98 -9.23 -2.14 5.23
CA ARG A 98 -10.34 -2.83 5.88
C ARG A 98 -9.87 -4.08 6.60
N CYS A 99 -10.52 -4.41 7.72
CA CYS A 99 -10.31 -5.66 8.46
C CYS A 99 -11.65 -6.13 9.05
N HIS A 100 -11.85 -7.44 9.20
CA HIS A 100 -13.03 -7.98 9.86
C HIS A 100 -12.70 -8.55 11.25
N TYR A 101 -13.67 -8.39 12.16
CA TYR A 101 -13.68 -9.04 13.46
C TYR A 101 -14.67 -10.21 13.44
N TYR A 102 -14.18 -11.41 13.68
CA TYR A 102 -14.98 -12.65 13.69
C TYR A 102 -15.22 -13.18 15.11
N GLY A 103 -14.43 -12.73 16.09
CA GLY A 103 -14.58 -13.11 17.49
C GLY A 103 -13.31 -12.87 18.31
N PRO A 104 -13.30 -13.24 19.60
CA PRO A 104 -12.11 -13.12 20.43
C PRO A 104 -10.93 -13.85 19.80
N SER A 105 -9.83 -13.13 19.56
CA SER A 105 -8.63 -13.64 18.88
C SER A 105 -8.85 -14.13 17.44
N GLN A 106 -9.97 -13.81 16.82
CA GLN A 106 -10.28 -14.10 15.42
C GLN A 106 -10.60 -12.79 14.71
N TYR A 107 -9.57 -12.16 14.17
CA TYR A 107 -9.68 -10.92 13.42
C TYR A 107 -8.57 -10.85 12.38
N ASP A 108 -8.82 -10.08 11.32
CA ASP A 108 -7.85 -9.91 10.25
C ASP A 108 -6.68 -9.01 10.70
N LEU A 109 -5.45 -9.42 10.39
CA LEU A 109 -4.25 -8.58 10.56
C LEU A 109 -4.00 -7.84 9.26
N ASN A 110 -4.56 -6.63 9.15
CA ASN A 110 -4.51 -5.84 7.92
C ASN A 110 -3.19 -5.11 7.67
N GLY A 111 -2.22 -5.20 8.57
CA GLY A 111 -0.85 -4.75 8.38
C GLY A 111 0.11 -5.92 8.20
N LYS A 112 0.97 -5.85 7.18
CA LYS A 112 1.98 -6.86 6.89
C LYS A 112 3.36 -6.23 6.75
N ILE A 113 4.32 -6.76 7.51
CA ILE A 113 5.71 -6.33 7.43
C ILE A 113 6.44 -7.30 6.50
N ILE A 114 7.05 -6.76 5.46
CA ILE A 114 7.68 -7.49 4.36
C ILE A 114 9.17 -7.11 4.30
N ASP A 115 10.06 -8.07 4.11
CA ASP A 115 11.46 -7.78 3.79
C ASP A 115 11.64 -7.39 2.32
N TYR A 116 12.84 -6.94 1.95
CA TYR A 116 13.14 -6.56 0.57
C TYR A 116 13.29 -7.76 -0.39
N GLU A 117 13.23 -9.00 0.14
CA GLU A 117 13.15 -10.22 -0.67
C GLU A 117 11.70 -10.62 -0.98
N GLY A 118 10.72 -9.94 -0.38
CA GLY A 118 9.29 -10.19 -0.59
C GLY A 118 8.66 -11.14 0.43
N HIS A 119 9.39 -11.54 1.48
CA HIS A 119 8.89 -12.43 2.51
C HIS A 119 8.19 -11.68 3.63
N THR A 120 7.14 -12.29 4.19
CA THR A 120 6.49 -11.77 5.39
C THR A 120 7.31 -12.07 6.63
N VAL A 121 7.71 -11.01 7.34
CA VAL A 121 8.42 -11.12 8.62
C VAL A 121 7.49 -11.00 9.82
N ASN A 122 6.39 -10.24 9.69
CA ASN A 122 5.43 -10.04 10.77
C ASN A 122 4.07 -9.53 10.26
N GLU A 123 3.05 -9.61 11.11
CA GLU A 123 1.69 -9.14 10.84
C GLU A 123 1.16 -8.37 12.06
N LEU A 124 0.32 -7.37 11.82
CA LEU A 124 -0.26 -6.55 12.88
C LEU A 124 -1.67 -6.06 12.52
N LEU A 125 -2.46 -5.78 13.57
CA LEU A 125 -3.76 -5.15 13.44
C LEU A 125 -3.60 -3.62 13.51
N LEU A 126 -4.06 -2.94 12.47
CA LEU A 126 -4.04 -1.47 12.37
C LEU A 126 -5.43 -0.83 12.43
N GLY A 127 -6.50 -1.62 12.60
CA GLY A 127 -7.89 -1.15 12.68
C GLY A 127 -8.63 -1.14 11.33
N ASP A 128 -9.96 -0.97 11.36
CA ASP A 128 -10.83 -0.91 10.17
C ASP A 128 -11.09 0.54 9.75
N GLY A 129 -11.34 0.77 8.46
CA GLY A 129 -11.71 2.09 7.95
C GLY A 129 -10.53 3.05 7.79
N ILE A 130 -9.33 2.52 7.52
CA ILE A 130 -8.12 3.32 7.34
C ILE A 130 -8.21 4.13 6.04
N GLN A 131 -8.09 5.45 6.17
CA GLN A 131 -8.10 6.42 5.08
C GLN A 131 -6.69 6.81 4.61
N SER A 132 -5.72 6.82 5.53
CA SER A 132 -4.33 7.13 5.22
C SER A 132 -3.39 6.46 6.22
N VAL A 133 -2.18 6.16 5.76
CA VAL A 133 -1.09 5.60 6.57
C VAL A 133 0.18 6.40 6.29
N GLN A 134 0.92 6.76 7.33
CA GLN A 134 2.25 7.34 7.26
C GLN A 134 3.15 6.69 8.30
N VAL A 135 4.44 6.59 8.02
CA VAL A 135 5.44 6.10 8.98
C VAL A 135 6.51 7.17 9.18
N THR A 136 6.92 7.40 10.43
CA THR A 136 8.01 8.33 10.75
C THR A 136 9.38 7.68 10.58
N GLU A 137 10.46 8.46 10.57
CA GLU A 137 11.84 7.93 10.50
C GLU A 137 12.15 6.95 11.65
N GLU A 138 11.55 7.17 12.83
CA GLU A 138 11.70 6.31 14.01
C GLU A 138 10.83 5.03 13.95
N GLY A 139 10.07 4.84 12.86
CA GLY A 139 9.20 3.69 12.67
C GLY A 139 7.86 3.80 13.39
N THR A 140 7.41 5.00 13.76
CA THR A 140 6.08 5.19 14.35
C THR A 140 5.02 5.17 13.24
N ILE A 141 4.02 4.31 13.36
CA ILE A 141 2.94 4.17 12.36
C ILE A 141 1.77 5.08 12.74
N TRP A 142 1.36 5.94 11.81
CA TRP A 142 0.24 6.85 11.93
C TRP A 142 -0.86 6.42 10.98
N THR A 143 -2.03 6.07 11.51
CA THR A 143 -3.21 5.75 10.72
C THR A 143 -4.29 6.81 10.95
N SER A 144 -4.89 7.31 9.87
CA SER A 144 -6.12 8.08 9.94
C SER A 144 -7.30 7.21 9.58
N TYR A 145 -8.43 7.42 10.25
CA TYR A 145 -9.66 6.67 10.03
C TYR A 145 -10.73 7.60 9.49
N PHE A 146 -11.50 7.12 8.52
CA PHE A 146 -12.70 7.80 8.08
C PHE A 146 -13.92 7.05 8.61
N ASP A 147 -14.70 7.74 9.45
CA ASP A 147 -15.98 7.23 9.91
C ASP A 147 -17.09 7.77 8.98
N GLU A 148 -17.81 6.86 8.32
CA GLU A 148 -19.06 7.21 7.67
C GLU A 148 -20.10 7.39 8.78
N GLY A 149 -20.09 8.57 9.42
CA GLY A 149 -21.08 8.97 10.41
C GLY A 149 -22.49 8.95 9.80
N GLY A 150 -23.14 7.79 9.84
CA GLY A 150 -24.58 7.67 9.68
C GLY A 150 -25.24 8.08 10.99
N CYS A 151 -26.16 9.05 10.89
CA CYS A 151 -26.90 9.66 11.99
C CYS A 151 -27.55 8.65 12.96
#